data_AF-A0A959QUQ0-F1
#
_entry.id   AF-A0A959QUQ0-F1
#
_cell.length_a   1.000
_cell.length_b   1.000
_cell.length_c   1.000
_cell.angle_alpha   90.00
_cell.angle_beta   90.00
_cell.angle_gamma   90.00
#
_symmetry.space_group_name_H-M   'P 1'
#
loop_
_entity.id
_entity.type
_entity.pdbx_description
1 polymer ?
#
loop_
_entity_poly.entity_id
_entity_poly.type
_entity_poly.pdbx_seq_one_letter_code
_entity_poly.pdbx_strand_id
1 'polypeptide(L)' 'MNTLFITNRTNKPMRAIISDNYTGNSLLTYELKPGSNEIVVKSLDDGIYYISLSDHNNDVIYKEKIVKN' A
#
# COMPACT_ATOMS: atom_id res chain seq x y z
N MET A 1 1.22 4.66 -15.41
CA MET A 1 1.89 4.50 -14.10
C MET A 1 1.05 5.25 -13.09
N ASN A 2 0.68 4.61 -11.99
CA ASN A 2 -0.06 5.27 -10.91
C ASN A 2 0.89 5.46 -9.73
N THR A 3 0.97 6.69 -9.24
CA THR A 3 1.74 7.03 -8.05
C THR A 3 0.78 7.32 -6.91
N LEU A 4 1.00 6.68 -5.76
CA LEU A 4 0.27 6.97 -4.54
C LEU A 4 1.15 7.79 -3.62
N PHE A 5 0.62 8.91 -3.13
CA PHE A 5 1.30 9.75 -2.14
C PHE A 5 0.66 9.52 -0.78
N ILE A 6 1.44 9.02 0.18
CA ILE A 6 0.97 8.71 1.53
C ILE A 6 1.80 9.50 2.54
N THR A 7 1.14 10.24 3.41
CA THR A 7 1.80 10.92 4.53
C THR A 7 1.62 10.11 5.81
N ASN A 8 2.70 9.48 6.28
CA ASN A 8 2.74 8.86 7.59
C ASN A 8 2.88 9.95 8.66
N ARG A 9 1.79 10.24 9.37
CA ARG A 9 1.76 11.26 10.45
C ARG A 9 2.17 10.71 11.81
N THR A 10 2.63 9.47 11.89
CA THR A 10 3.13 8.86 13.12
C THR A 10 4.63 9.13 13.28
N ASN A 11 5.18 8.79 14.45
CA ASN A 11 6.60 8.91 14.75
C ASN A 11 7.41 7.64 14.48
N LYS A 12 6.79 6.59 13.95
CA LYS A 12 7.43 5.30 13.63
C LYS A 12 7.17 4.91 12.18
N PRO A 13 8.04 4.08 11.57
CA PRO A 13 7.76 3.51 10.26
C PRO A 13 6.45 2.71 10.28
N MET A 14 5.73 2.78 9.16
CA MET A 14 4.56 1.93 8.88
C MET A 14 4.87 1.04 7.68
N ARG A 15 4.03 0.04 7.43
CA ARG A 15 4.15 -0.83 6.26
C ARG A 15 2.95 -0.65 5.34
N ALA A 16 3.20 -0.45 4.05
CA ALA A 16 2.18 -0.51 3.02
C ALA A 16 2.34 -1.79 2.20
N ILE A 17 1.26 -2.51 1.97
CA ILE A 17 1.24 -3.71 1.11
C ILE A 17 0.19 -3.51 0.03
N ILE A 18 0.57 -3.77 -1.22
CA ILE A 18 -0.37 -3.90 -2.32
C ILE A 18 -0.53 -5.38 -2.64
N SER A 19 -1.77 -5.88 -2.61
CA SER A 19 -2.11 -7.28 -2.87
C SER A 19 -3.15 -7.41 -3.97
N ASP A 20 -3.06 -8.45 -4.80
CA ASP A 20 -4.13 -8.77 -5.75
C ASP A 20 -5.35 -9.39 -5.05
N ASN A 21 -6.55 -9.15 -5.59
CA ASN A 21 -7.79 -9.67 -5.03
C ASN A 21 -7.99 -11.18 -5.26
N TYR A 22 -7.35 -11.77 -6.26
CA TYR A 22 -7.63 -13.15 -6.69
C TYR A 22 -6.92 -14.20 -5.81
N THR A 23 -5.64 -13.98 -5.56
CA THR A 23 -4.78 -14.85 -4.74
C THR A 23 -4.49 -14.28 -3.36
N GLY A 24 -4.68 -12.97 -3.17
CA GLY A 24 -4.30 -12.29 -1.93
C GLY A 24 -2.79 -12.13 -1.75
N ASN A 25 -2.00 -12.41 -2.79
CA ASN A 25 -0.55 -12.34 -2.71
C ASN A 25 -0.10 -10.88 -2.60
N SER A 26 0.88 -10.64 -1.73
CA SER A 26 1.56 -9.35 -1.64
C SER A 26 2.42 -9.15 -2.90
N LEU A 27 1.99 -8.25 -3.77
CA LEU A 27 2.73 -7.92 -4.99
C LEU A 27 3.86 -6.93 -4.70
N LEU A 28 3.57 -5.97 -3.83
CA LEU A 28 4.52 -4.91 -3.47
C LEU A 28 4.43 -4.64 -1.97
N THR A 29 5.57 -4.40 -1.34
CA THR A 29 5.68 -4.02 0.07
C THR A 29 6.59 -2.81 0.19
N TYR A 30 6.14 -1.80 0.93
CA TYR A 30 6.87 -0.57 1.16
C TYR A 30 6.94 -0.25 2.65
N GLU A 31 8.08 0.26 3.08
CA GLU A 31 8.20 0.94 4.37
C GLU A 31 7.85 2.41 4.19
N LEU A 32 6.91 2.91 4.99
CA LEU A 32 6.52 4.31 5.03
C LEU A 32 7.18 5.00 6.21
N LYS A 33 8.21 5.79 5.95
CA LYS A 33 8.89 6.58 6.99
C LYS A 33 7.98 7.70 7.49
N PRO A 34 8.14 8.18 8.73
CA PRO A 34 7.48 9.41 9.19
C PRO A 34 7.62 10.54 8.16
N GLY A 35 6.51 11.18 7.79
CA GLY A 35 6.45 12.19 6.73
C GLY A 35 5.87 11.70 5.41
N SER A 36 6.17 12.41 4.33
CA SER A 36 5.66 12.13 2.99
C SER A 36 6.42 10.98 2.33
N ASN A 37 5.67 10.04 1.75
CA ASN A 37 6.19 8.90 1.02
C ASN A 37 5.52 8.82 -0.35
N GLU A 38 6.30 8.40 -1.34
CA GLU A 38 5.85 8.13 -2.69
C GLU A 38 5.89 6.62 -2.94
N ILE A 39 4.77 6.04 -3.34
CA ILE A 39 4.66 4.65 -3.74
C ILE A 39 4.42 4.61 -5.25
N VAL A 40 5.43 4.14 -5.97
CA VAL A 40 5.34 3.92 -7.41
C VAL A 40 4.73 2.55 -7.66
N VAL A 41 3.46 2.53 -8.02
CA VAL A 41 2.77 1.30 -8.41
C VAL A 41 3.15 1.00 -9.86
N LYS A 42 4.13 0.09 -10.02
CA LYS A 42 4.53 -0.43 -11.34
C LYS A 42 3.34 -1.13 -11.99
N SER A 43 3.31 -1.13 -13.32
CA SER A 43 2.24 -1.62 -14.21
C SER A 43 1.51 -2.83 -13.62
N LEU A 44 0.43 -2.56 -12.89
CA LEU A 44 -0.54 -3.59 -12.52
C LEU A 44 -1.37 -3.86 -13.77
N ASP A 45 -1.63 -5.13 -14.02
CA ASP A 45 -2.61 -5.55 -15.03
C ASP A 45 -4.02 -5.03 -14.66
N ASP A 46 -4.96 -5.13 -15.59
CA ASP A 46 -6.35 -4.78 -15.30
C ASP A 46 -6.93 -5.74 -14.27
N GLY A 47 -7.60 -5.19 -13.25
CA GLY A 47 -8.09 -5.99 -12.15
C GLY A 47 -8.38 -5.22 -10.87
N ILE A 48 -8.63 -5.98 -9.81
CA ILE A 48 -8.92 -5.48 -8.48
C ILE A 48 -7.74 -5.80 -7.56
N TYR A 49 -7.28 -4.77 -6.85
CA TYR A 49 -6.20 -4.83 -5.88
C TYR A 49 -6.64 -4.20 -4.57
N TYR A 50 -5.84 -4.40 -3.53
CA TYR A 50 -5.98 -3.66 -2.27
C TYR A 50 -4.65 -3.07 -1.86
N ILE A 51 -4.70 -1.87 -1.30
CA ILE A 51 -3.62 -1.35 -0.47
C ILE A 51 -4.03 -1.51 1.00
N SER A 52 -3.14 -2.08 1.81
CA SER A 52 -3.28 -2.12 3.26
C SER A 52 -2.11 -1.39 3.92
N LEU A 53 -2.42 -0.64 4.99
CA LEU A 53 -1.41 0.01 5.83
C LEU A 53 -1.43 -0.66 7.19
N SER A 54 -0.27 -1.17 7.60
CA SER A 54 -0.02 -1.66 8.95
C SER A 54 0.80 -0.67 9.74
N ASP A 55 0.48 -0.51 11.01
CA ASP A 55 1.30 0.26 11.94
C ASP A 55 2.59 -0.51 12.34
N HIS A 56 3.35 0.07 13.26
CA HIS A 56 4.58 -0.54 13.78
C HIS A 56 4.37 -1.82 14.61
N ASN A 57 3.14 -2.12 15.02
CA ASN A 57 2.78 -3.36 15.72
C ASN A 57 2.31 -4.46 14.75
N ASN A 58 2.32 -4.18 13.43
CA ASN A 58 1.76 -4.99 12.36
C ASN A 58 0.23 -5.04 12.31
N ASP A 59 -0.47 -4.18 13.06
CA ASP A 59 -1.92 -4.10 13.00
C ASP A 59 -2.34 -3.36 11.73
N VAL A 60 -3.26 -3.94 10.96
CA VAL A 60 -3.82 -3.30 9.76
C VAL A 60 -4.80 -2.21 10.20
N ILE A 61 -4.44 -0.95 9.98
CA ILE A 61 -5.24 0.21 10.39
C ILE A 61 -6.01 0.86 9.24
N TYR A 62 -5.66 0.50 8.00
CA TYR A 62 -6.33 1.00 6.81
C TYR A 62 -6.26 -0.06 5.71
N LYS A 63 -7.35 -0.17 4.94
CA LYS A 63 -7.42 -0.99 3.74
C LYS A 63 -8.33 -0.32 2.71
N GLU A 64 -7.87 -0.20 1.48
CA GLU A 64 -8.62 0.40 0.38
C GLU A 64 -8.56 -0.48 -0.86
N LYS A 65 -9.68 -0.53 -1.59
CA LYS A 65 -9.79 -1.23 -2.87
C LYS A 65 -9.31 -0.33 -4.00
N ILE A 66 -8.40 -0.83 -4.82
CA ILE A 66 -7.92 -0.18 -6.03
C ILE A 66 -8.48 -0.95 -7.23
N VAL A 67 -9.16 -0.25 -8.14
CA VAL A 67 -9.67 -0.83 -9.40
C VAL A 67 -8.84 -0.28 -10.55
N LYS A 68 -8.23 -1.16 -11.32
CA LYS A 68 -7.49 -0.83 -12.53
C LYS A 68 -8.27 -1.33 -13.73
N ASN A 69 -8.57 -0.40 -14.63
CA ASN A 69 -9.12 -0.65 -15.97
C ASN A 69 -8.15 -0.08 -17.02
#